data_AF-A0A535NXJ9-F1
#
_entry.id   AF-A0A535NXJ9-F1
#
_cell.length_a   1.000
_cell.length_b   1.000
_cell.length_c   1.000
_cell.angle_alpha   90.00
_cell.angle_beta   90.00
_cell.angle_gamma   90.00
#
_symmetry.space_group_name_H-M   'P 1'
#
loop_
_entity.id
_entity.type
_entity.pdbx_description
1 polymer ?
#
loop_
_entity_poly.entity_id
_entity_poly.type
_entity_poly.pdbx_seq_one_letter_code
_entity_poly.pdbx_strand_id
1 'polypeptide(L)'
;MTLAQLEYAQERMQQKWYELAMAEQRGVAAPVLERMYNAYVLAMEEYNRRREEYQREMQAESDPEAVKQKRAARSEAPSSSAKREHAKKAS
;
A
#
# COMPACT_ATOMS: atom_id res chain seq x y z
N MET A 1 1.69 0.53 1.27
CA MET A 1 1.49 1.09 -0.07
C MET A 1 1.50 2.61 0.08
N THR A 2 2.13 3.40 -0.81
CA THR A 2 2.20 4.87 -0.62
C THR A 2 1.25 5.62 -1.55
N LEU A 3 0.67 6.74 -1.08
CA LEU A 3 -0.21 7.60 -1.88
C LEU A 3 0.40 7.98 -3.23
N ALA A 4 1.71 8.28 -3.26
CA ALA A 4 2.44 8.61 -4.48
C ALA A 4 2.41 7.48 -5.54
N GLN A 5 2.39 6.21 -5.13
CA GLN A 5 2.28 5.09 -6.08
C GLN A 5 0.88 4.96 -6.66
N LEU A 6 -0.15 5.33 -5.89
CA LEU A 6 -1.53 5.37 -6.35
C LEU A 6 -1.72 6.51 -7.35
N GLU A 7 -1.22 7.70 -7.03
CA GLU A 7 -1.24 8.88 -7.91
C GLU A 7 -0.50 8.60 -9.23
N TYR A 8 0.69 8.02 -9.16
CA TYR A 8 1.44 7.62 -10.36
C TYR A 8 0.65 6.66 -11.26
N ALA A 9 -0.01 5.65 -10.66
CA ALA A 9 -0.83 4.70 -11.42
C ALA A 9 -2.05 5.39 -12.06
N GLN A 10 -2.65 6.34 -11.35
CA GLN A 10 -3.76 7.16 -11.86
C GLN A 10 -3.32 8.02 -13.05
N GLU A 11 -2.21 8.75 -12.92
CA GLU A 11 -1.66 9.59 -14.01
C GLU A 11 -1.33 8.74 -15.24
N ARG A 12 -0.69 7.59 -15.03
CA ARG A 12 -0.35 6.65 -16.11
C ARG A 12 -1.59 6.15 -16.85
N MET A 13 -2.64 5.78 -16.12
CA MET A 13 -3.92 5.37 -16.70
C MET A 13 -4.56 6.49 -17.53
N GLN A 14 -4.61 7.71 -16.99
CA GLN A 14 -5.18 8.87 -17.69
C GLN A 14 -4.40 9.22 -18.96
N GLN A 15 -3.07 9.17 -18.90
CA GLN A 15 -2.22 9.40 -20.07
C GLN A 15 -2.50 8.38 -21.18
N LYS A 16 -2.63 7.09 -20.84
CA LYS A 16 -2.93 6.03 -21.80
C LYS A 16 -4.30 6.21 -22.46
N TRP A 17 -5.30 6.61 -21.69
CA TRP A 17 -6.62 6.95 -22.21
C TRP A 17 -6.56 8.12 -23.19
N TYR A 18 -5.86 9.20 -22.83
CA TYR A 18 -5.71 10.37 -23.69
C TYR A 18 -5.00 10.03 -25.01
N GLU A 19 -3.90 9.28 -24.94
CA GLU A 19 -3.17 8.81 -26.13
C GLU A 19 -4.07 7.97 -27.05
N LEU A 20 -4.87 7.06 -26.48
CA LEU A 20 -5.80 6.23 -27.25
C LEU A 20 -6.88 7.08 -27.94
N ALA A 21 -7.53 7.99 -27.21
CA ALA A 21 -8.55 8.87 -27.76
C ALA A 21 -8.00 9.76 -28.89
N MET A 22 -6.79 10.30 -28.72
CA MET A 22 -6.11 11.08 -29.75
C MET A 22 -5.74 10.24 -30.97
N ALA A 23 -5.30 8.99 -30.77
CA ALA A 23 -4.99 8.08 -31.87
C ALA A 23 -6.23 7.71 -32.69
N GLU A 24 -7.35 7.45 -32.02
CA GLU A 24 -8.64 7.17 -32.66
C GLU A 24 -9.11 8.35 -33.50
N GLN A 25 -9.06 9.57 -32.95
CA GLN A 25 -9.40 10.80 -33.69
C GLN A 25 -8.52 11.05 -34.91
N ARG A 26 -7.27 10.60 -34.88
CA ARG A 26 -6.33 10.71 -36.00
C ARG A 26 -6.50 9.63 -37.07
N GLY A 27 -7.46 8.71 -36.88
CA GLY A 27 -7.69 7.61 -37.81
C GLY A 27 -6.58 6.57 -37.80
N VAL A 28 -5.90 6.38 -36.65
CA VAL A 28 -4.90 5.31 -36.49
C VAL A 28 -5.56 3.95 -36.74
N ALA A 29 -4.82 3.03 -37.36
CA ALA A 29 -5.34 1.72 -37.75
C ALA A 29 -5.85 0.90 -36.54
N ALA A 30 -6.96 0.19 -36.74
CA ALA A 30 -7.62 -0.59 -35.68
C ALA A 30 -6.70 -1.55 -34.91
N PRO A 31 -5.78 -2.32 -35.55
CA PRO A 31 -4.88 -3.22 -34.81
C PRO A 31 -3.91 -2.47 -33.87
N VAL A 32 -3.64 -1.20 -34.15
CA VAL A 32 -2.81 -0.36 -33.27
C VAL A 32 -3.66 0.18 -32.12
N LEU A 33 -4.89 0.62 -32.39
CA LEU A 33 -5.83 1.06 -31.36
C LEU A 33 -6.15 -0.07 -30.35
N GLU A 34 -6.32 -1.30 -30.82
CA GLU A 34 -6.52 -2.47 -29.95
C GLU A 34 -5.34 -2.69 -28.99
N ARG A 35 -4.10 -2.54 -29.48
CA ARG A 35 -2.90 -2.64 -28.62
C ARG A 35 -2.85 -1.51 -27.60
N MET A 36 -3.22 -0.29 -27.99
CA MET A 36 -3.28 0.86 -27.08
C MET A 36 -4.38 0.69 -26.04
N TYR A 37 -5.53 0.14 -26.43
CA TYR A 37 -6.62 -0.21 -25.52
C TYR A 37 -6.20 -1.26 -24.51
N ASN A 38 -5.54 -2.34 -24.94
CA ASN A 38 -4.99 -3.35 -24.03
C ASN A 38 -4.00 -2.73 -23.03
N ALA A 39 -3.14 -1.81 -23.47
CA ALA A 39 -2.21 -1.09 -22.59
C ALA A 39 -2.94 -0.18 -21.58
N TYR A 40 -4.04 0.46 -21.99
CA TYR A 40 -4.90 1.23 -21.08
C TYR A 40 -5.57 0.32 -20.04
N VAL A 41 -6.11 -0.83 -20.43
CA VAL A 41 -6.74 -1.79 -19.51
C VAL A 41 -5.75 -2.24 -18.44
N LEU A 42 -4.52 -2.59 -18.81
CA LEU A 42 -3.48 -2.97 -17.85
C LEU A 42 -3.15 -1.83 -16.86
N ALA A 43 -3.12 -0.58 -17.32
CA ALA A 43 -2.89 0.57 -16.44
C ALA A 43 -4.06 0.80 -15.48
N MET A 44 -5.29 0.58 -15.94
CA MET A 44 -6.50 0.67 -15.11
C MET A 44 -6.55 -0.44 -14.05
N GLU A 45 -6.22 -1.67 -14.40
CA GLU A 45 -6.12 -2.79 -13.44
C GLU A 45 -5.05 -2.52 -12.37
N GLU A 46 -3.90 -1.96 -12.78
CA GLU A 46 -2.83 -1.57 -11.86
C GLU A 46 -3.29 -0.48 -10.87
N TYR A 47 -4.00 0.54 -11.35
CA TYR A 47 -4.59 1.56 -10.49
C TYR A 47 -5.62 0.95 -9.52
N ASN A 48 -6.50 0.08 -9.99
CA ASN A 48 -7.52 -0.57 -9.16
C ASN A 48 -6.88 -1.39 -8.03
N ARG A 49 -5.89 -2.24 -8.35
CA ARG A 49 -5.15 -3.01 -7.34
C ARG A 49 -4.53 -2.10 -6.27
N ARG A 50 -3.89 -1.02 -6.71
CA ARG A 50 -3.25 -0.05 -5.82
C ARG A 50 -4.26 0.68 -4.93
N ARG A 51 -5.43 1.01 -5.48
CA ARG A 51 -6.52 1.64 -4.75
C ARG A 51 -7.06 0.72 -3.66
N GLU A 52 -7.24 -0.56 -3.97
CA GLU A 52 -7.69 -1.57 -3.00
C GLU A 52 -6.69 -1.76 -1.85
N GLU A 53 -5.39 -1.83 -2.17
CA GLU A 53 -4.32 -1.90 -1.17
C GLU A 53 -4.32 -0.67 -0.25
N TYR A 54 -4.39 0.53 -0.83
CA TYR A 54 -4.44 1.78 -0.08
C TYR A 54 -5.67 1.88 0.83
N GLN A 55 -6.84 1.47 0.34
CA GLN A 55 -8.07 1.43 1.14
C GLN A 55 -7.96 0.45 2.31
N ARG A 56 -7.40 -0.75 2.07
CA ARG A 56 -7.21 -1.75 3.12
C ARG A 56 -6.26 -1.25 4.21
N GLU A 57 -5.16 -0.60 3.85
CA GLU A 57 -4.22 -0.02 4.81
C GLU A 57 -4.87 1.09 5.65
N MET A 58 -5.63 1.97 5.02
CA MET A 58 -6.32 3.04 5.73
C MET A 58 -7.41 2.53 6.67
N GLN A 59 -8.09 1.46 6.29
CA GLN A 59 -9.08 0.82 7.14
C GLN A 59 -8.44 0.08 8.32
N ALA A 60 -7.30 -0.58 8.11
CA ALA A 60 -6.54 -1.26 9.17
C ALA A 60 -5.92 -0.28 10.19
N GLU A 61 -5.54 0.93 9.75
CA GLU A 61 -5.02 1.98 10.64
C GLU A 61 -6.14 2.66 11.45
N SER A 62 -7.37 2.66 10.92
CA SER A 62 -8.55 3.25 11.58
C SER A 62 -9.24 2.30 12.57
N ASP A 63 -8.84 1.03 12.63
CA ASP A 63 -9.46 0.01 13.47
C ASP A 63 -8.84 0.01 14.90
N PRO A 64 -9.59 0.39 15.95
CA PRO A 64 -9.05 0.55 17.31
C PRO A 64 -8.57 -0.76 17.97
N GLU A 65 -8.89 -1.93 17.41
CA GLU A 65 -8.46 -3.23 17.93
C GLU A 65 -6.99 -3.55 17.60
N ALA A 66 -6.46 -3.12 16.45
CA ALA A 66 -5.06 -3.34 16.07
C ALA A 66 -4.09 -2.57 16.98
N VAL A 67 -4.53 -1.44 17.55
CA VAL A 67 -3.75 -0.61 18.49
C VAL A 67 -3.59 -1.29 19.86
N LYS A 68 -4.58 -2.10 20.28
CA LYS A 68 -4.52 -2.81 21.57
C LYS A 68 -3.48 -3.92 21.56
N GLN A 69 -3.32 -4.66 20.46
CA GLN A 69 -2.30 -5.72 20.36
C GLN A 69 -0.86 -5.17 20.34
N LYS A 70 -0.61 -4.03 19.70
CA LYS A 70 0.73 -3.41 19.72
C LYS A 70 1.14 -2.91 21.11
N ARG A 71 0.20 -2.51 21.96
CA ARG A 71 0.48 -2.15 23.36
C ARG A 71 0.69 -3.37 24.26
N ALA A 72 -0.06 -4.45 24.05
CA ALA A 72 0.11 -5.69 24.82
C ALA A 72 1.46 -6.36 24.56
N ALA A 73 1.92 -6.41 23.31
CA ALA A 73 3.22 -7.00 22.95
C ALA A 73 4.43 -6.22 23.51
N ARG A 74 4.28 -4.92 23.83
CA ARG A 74 5.33 -4.12 24.48
C ARG A 74 5.38 -4.32 26.01
N SER A 75 4.35 -4.93 26.59
CA SER A 75 4.26 -5.22 28.03
C SER A 75 4.74 -6.62 28.41
N GLU A 76 4.95 -7.51 27.44
CA GLU A 76 5.43 -8.89 27.66
C GLU A 76 6.89 -9.11 27.25
N ALA A 77 7.73 -8.07 27.32
CA ALA A 77 9.18 -8.29 27.37
C ALA A 77 9.57 -8.60 28.83
N PRO A 78 9.93 -9.84 29.19
CA PRO A 78 10.48 -10.10 30.51
C PRO A 78 11.84 -9.40 30.60
N SER A 79 11.92 -8.36 31.42
CA SER A 79 13.19 -7.78 31.85
C SER A 79 13.94 -8.81 32.70
N SER A 80 14.59 -9.75 32.02
CA SER A 80 15.68 -10.55 32.57
C SER A 80 16.88 -9.64 32.80
N SER A 81 17.04 -9.16 34.03
CA SER A 81 18.35 -8.73 34.53
C SER A 81 18.53 -9.20 35.97
N ALA A 82 19.25 -10.31 36.08
CA ALA A 82 19.84 -10.80 37.30
C ALA A 82 20.90 -9.80 37.83
N LYS A 83 20.87 -9.46 39.13
CA LYS A 83 22.09 -9.21 39.92
C LYS A 83 21.85 -9.20 41.44
N ARG A 84 22.24 -10.32 42.05
CA ARG A 84 23.06 -10.52 43.28
C ARG A 84 22.87 -9.61 44.50
N GLU A 85 22.49 -10.31 45.58
CA GLU A 85 23.08 -10.33 46.93
C GLU A 85 23.32 -9.01 47.70
N HIS A 86 22.53 -8.81 48.75
CA HIS A 86 22.97 -8.09 49.94
C HIS A 86 22.93 -9.03 51.15
N ALA A 87 24.12 -9.35 51.67
CA ALA A 87 24.33 -10.08 52.90
C ALA A 87 23.78 -9.28 54.10
N LYS A 88 22.95 -9.94 54.91
CA LYS A 88 22.63 -9.57 56.29
C LYS A 88 23.10 -10.68 57.21
N LYS A 89 23.89 -10.32 58.22
CA LYS A 89 24.07 -10.92 59.58
C LYS A 89 25.30 -10.20 60.18
N ALA A 90 25.26 -9.42 61.25
CA ALA A 90 24.62 -9.55 62.57
C ALA A 90 25.02 -10.85 63.28
N SER A 91 26.17 -10.81 63.96
CA SER A 91 26.36 -11.18 65.37
C SER A 91 27.81 -10.95 65.79
#